data_AF-A0A9X1YNT7-F1
#
_entry.id   AF-A0A9X1YNT7-F1
#
_cell.length_a   1.000
_cell.length_b   1.000
_cell.length_c   1.000
_cell.angle_alpha   90.00
_cell.angle_beta   90.00
_cell.angle_gamma   90.00
#
_symmetry.space_group_name_H-M   'P 1'
#
loop_
_entity.id
_entity.type
_entity.pdbx_description
1 polymer ?
#
loop_
_entity_poly.entity_id
_entity_poly.type
_entity_poly.pdbx_seq_one_letter_code
_entity_poly.pdbx_strand_id
1 'polypeptide(L)'
;MNRSLIALAALVLAAGAAQAGTRHATITGPDGASATRTVQRGDGHVTDTTTGPNGGTRVRQVNRTPGQADATITHVNGTTTTRDTQRTPTGSTTTVTGPQGQTGTIVVTH
;
A
#
# COMPACT_ATOMS: atom_id res chain seq x y z
N MET A 1 0.43 23.10 -22.88
CA MET A 1 0.68 21.70 -22.44
C MET A 1 0.64 21.70 -20.92
N ASN A 2 -0.54 21.49 -20.34
CA ASN A 2 -0.77 21.74 -18.92
C ASN A 2 -0.53 20.44 -18.15
N ARG A 3 0.55 20.44 -17.38
CA ARG A 3 1.00 19.33 -16.54
C ARG A 3 -0.05 19.12 -15.46
N SER A 4 -0.85 18.07 -15.59
CA SER A 4 -1.86 17.70 -14.59
C SER A 4 -1.15 17.27 -13.30
N LEU A 5 -1.03 18.20 -12.36
CA LEU A 5 -0.64 17.93 -10.98
C LEU A 5 -1.84 17.25 -10.32
N ILE A 6 -1.86 15.91 -10.37
CA ILE A 6 -2.75 15.09 -9.55
C ILE A 6 -2.44 15.46 -8.10
N ALA A 7 -3.36 16.20 -7.46
CA ALA A 7 -3.25 16.59 -6.07
C ALA A 7 -3.15 15.33 -5.21
N LEU A 8 -1.93 15.01 -4.80
CA LEU A 8 -1.63 13.98 -3.83
C LEU A 8 -2.11 14.49 -2.46
N ALA A 9 -3.36 14.23 -2.10
CA ALA A 9 -3.84 14.47 -0.75
C ALA A 9 -3.00 13.60 0.21
N ALA A 10 -2.11 14.26 0.95
CA ALA A 10 -1.22 13.62 1.91
C ALA A 10 -2.06 12.99 3.03
N LEU A 11 -2.19 11.66 2.99
CA LEU A 11 -2.80 10.86 4.03
C LEU A 11 -1.86 10.82 5.25
N VAL A 12 -2.00 11.78 6.15
CA VAL A 12 -1.32 11.74 7.46
C VAL A 12 -2.09 10.78 8.37
N LEU A 13 -1.51 9.63 8.68
CA LEU A 13 -2.03 8.69 9.67
C LEU A 13 -1.52 9.07 11.07
N ALA A 14 -2.42 9.18 12.04
CA ALA A 14 -2.09 9.06 13.46
C ALA A 14 -1.52 7.66 13.73
N ALA A 15 -0.25 7.58 14.14
CA ALA A 15 0.45 6.34 14.46
C ALA A 15 0.05 5.83 15.87
N GLY A 16 -1.12 5.21 15.98
CA GLY A 16 -1.45 4.36 17.14
C GLY A 16 -0.87 2.95 16.97
N ALA A 17 -0.48 2.30 18.07
CA ALA A 17 0.00 0.91 18.08
C ALA A 17 -0.87 0.00 17.17
N ALA A 18 -0.20 -0.84 16.38
CA ALA A 18 -0.83 -1.70 15.37
C ALA A 18 -1.63 -2.83 16.04
N GLN A 19 -2.84 -2.50 16.50
CA GLN A 19 -3.81 -3.45 17.02
C GLN A 19 -4.45 -4.20 15.84
N ALA A 20 -4.64 -5.51 16.00
CA ALA A 20 -5.49 -6.29 15.11
C ALA A 20 -6.91 -5.70 15.09
N GLY A 21 -7.59 -5.80 13.95
CA GLY A 21 -8.94 -5.30 13.76
C GLY A 21 -9.11 -4.45 12.50
N THR A 22 -10.32 -3.93 12.35
CA THR A 22 -10.75 -3.13 11.20
C THR A 22 -10.87 -1.66 11.58
N ARG A 23 -10.29 -0.78 10.77
CA ARG A 23 -10.42 0.68 10.90
C ARG A 23 -11.02 1.25 9.62
N HIS A 24 -11.95 2.19 9.78
CA HIS A 24 -12.57 2.91 8.69
C HIS A 24 -12.28 4.41 8.85
N ALA A 25 -12.03 5.08 7.73
CA ALA A 25 -11.89 6.53 7.68
C ALA A 25 -12.59 7.07 6.43
N THR A 26 -13.22 8.23 6.58
CA THR A 26 -13.79 9.01 5.48
C THR A 26 -13.14 10.39 5.52
N ILE A 27 -12.76 10.88 4.35
CA ILE A 27 -12.15 12.21 4.18
C ILE A 27 -12.99 12.94 3.15
N THR A 28 -13.52 14.10 3.52
CA THR A 28 -14.30 14.97 2.62
C THR A 28 -13.49 16.22 2.29
N GLY A 29 -13.34 16.50 1.00
CA GLY A 29 -12.63 17.66 0.49
C GLY A 29 -13.48 18.94 0.56
N PRO A 30 -12.86 20.11 0.31
CA PRO A 30 -13.55 21.41 0.29
C PRO A 30 -14.65 21.50 -0.77
N ASP A 31 -14.54 20.69 -1.82
CA ASP A 31 -15.51 20.53 -2.92
C ASP A 31 -16.67 19.58 -2.56
N GLY A 32 -16.69 19.03 -1.33
CA GLY A 32 -17.67 18.07 -0.87
C GLY A 32 -17.43 16.63 -1.34
N ALA A 33 -16.42 16.40 -2.19
CA ALA A 33 -16.06 15.08 -2.67
C ALA A 33 -15.43 14.26 -1.53
N SER A 34 -15.80 12.98 -1.39
CA SER A 34 -15.33 12.14 -0.29
C SER A 34 -14.55 10.91 -0.75
N ALA A 35 -13.48 10.57 -0.04
CA ALA A 35 -12.76 9.31 -0.18
C ALA A 35 -12.92 8.47 1.08
N THR A 36 -12.92 7.16 0.94
CA THR A 36 -12.98 6.22 2.06
C THR A 36 -11.75 5.33 2.10
N ARG A 37 -11.39 4.90 3.31
CA ARG A 37 -10.33 3.94 3.55
C ARG A 37 -10.72 2.93 4.60
N THR A 38 -10.53 1.66 4.28
CA THR A 38 -10.70 0.54 5.19
C THR A 38 -9.38 -0.18 5.35
N VAL A 39 -8.94 -0.37 6.59
CA VAL A 39 -7.73 -1.13 6.92
C VAL A 39 -8.11 -2.29 7.83
N GLN A 40 -7.83 -3.51 7.39
CA GLN A 40 -7.99 -4.73 8.16
C GLN A 40 -6.60 -5.27 8.49
N ARG A 41 -6.33 -5.55 9.77
CA ARG A 41 -5.07 -6.16 10.23
C ARG A 41 -5.34 -7.37 11.10
N GLY A 42 -4.56 -8.43 10.90
CA GLY A 42 -4.58 -9.62 11.76
C GLY A 42 -3.46 -10.56 11.33
N ASP A 43 -2.80 -11.20 12.30
CA ASP A 43 -1.87 -12.32 12.07
C ASP A 43 -0.79 -12.07 11.01
N GLY A 44 -0.18 -10.87 11.02
CA GLY A 44 0.84 -10.48 10.05
C GLY A 44 0.29 -10.04 8.68
N HIS A 45 -1.00 -10.24 8.43
CA HIS A 45 -1.71 -9.80 7.24
C HIS A 45 -2.31 -8.40 7.39
N VAL A 46 -2.29 -7.64 6.30
CA VAL A 46 -2.91 -6.31 6.21
C VAL A 46 -3.59 -6.16 4.85
N THR A 47 -4.88 -5.82 4.86
CA THR A 47 -5.60 -5.35 3.67
C THR A 47 -5.96 -3.88 3.87
N ASP A 48 -5.52 -3.02 2.96
CA ASP A 48 -5.77 -1.58 2.96
C ASP A 48 -6.46 -1.20 1.66
N THR A 49 -7.75 -0.93 1.74
CA THR A 49 -8.61 -0.55 0.62
C THR A 49 -8.87 0.94 0.69
N THR A 50 -8.59 1.65 -0.39
CA THR A 50 -8.93 3.08 -0.53
C THR A 50 -9.82 3.28 -1.74
N THR A 51 -10.98 3.88 -1.56
CA THR A 51 -11.91 4.24 -2.63
C THR A 51 -11.98 5.75 -2.75
N GLY A 52 -11.65 6.28 -3.93
CA GLY A 52 -11.70 7.70 -4.22
C GLY A 52 -13.13 8.20 -4.48
N PRO A 53 -13.30 9.53 -4.58
CA PRO A 53 -14.61 10.16 -4.80
C PRO A 53 -15.30 9.75 -6.11
N ASN A 54 -14.52 9.32 -7.10
CA ASN A 54 -15.03 8.83 -8.37
C ASN A 54 -15.32 7.31 -8.36
N GLY A 55 -15.34 6.67 -7.20
CA GLY A 55 -15.60 5.23 -7.03
C GLY A 55 -14.40 4.31 -7.34
N GLY A 56 -13.31 4.86 -7.88
CA GLY A 56 -12.09 4.11 -8.17
C GLY A 56 -11.44 3.56 -6.89
N THR A 57 -11.12 2.26 -6.86
CA THR A 57 -10.60 1.58 -5.68
C THR A 57 -9.16 1.10 -5.89
N ARG A 58 -8.27 1.35 -4.93
CA ARG A 58 -6.92 0.78 -4.83
C ARG A 58 -6.87 -0.13 -3.61
N VAL A 59 -6.28 -1.32 -3.76
CA VAL A 59 -6.10 -2.27 -2.66
C VAL A 59 -4.62 -2.54 -2.46
N ARG A 60 -4.16 -2.51 -1.21
CA ARG A 60 -2.82 -2.97 -0.82
C ARG A 60 -2.95 -4.11 0.17
N GLN A 61 -2.42 -5.27 -0.21
CA GLN A 61 -2.29 -6.43 0.66
C GLN A 61 -0.85 -6.56 1.10
N VAL A 62 -0.64 -6.94 2.36
CA VAL A 62 0.68 -7.29 2.89
C VAL A 62 0.58 -8.57 3.66
N ASN A 63 1.53 -9.46 3.43
CA ASN A 63 1.73 -10.64 4.24
C ASN A 63 3.09 -10.54 4.92
N ARG A 64 3.18 -10.92 6.20
CA ARG A 64 4.45 -10.96 6.92
C ARG A 64 4.56 -12.26 7.66
N THR A 65 5.70 -12.90 7.50
CA THR A 65 6.12 -14.08 8.23
C THR A 65 7.53 -13.85 8.76
N PRO A 66 8.04 -14.67 9.70
CA PRO A 66 9.43 -14.54 10.13
C PRO A 66 10.38 -14.60 8.93
N GLY A 67 11.20 -13.56 8.75
CA GLY A 67 12.16 -13.46 7.64
C GLY A 67 11.59 -13.01 6.29
N GLN A 68 10.26 -12.88 6.13
CA GLN A 68 9.62 -12.50 4.86
C GLN A 68 8.62 -11.35 5.03
N ALA A 69 8.51 -10.51 4.02
CA ALA A 69 7.41 -9.57 3.87
C ALA A 69 7.05 -9.33 2.40
N ASP A 70 5.85 -9.76 2.03
CA ASP A 70 5.28 -9.60 0.70
C ASP A 70 4.23 -8.50 0.68
N ALA A 71 4.16 -7.73 -0.39
CA ALA A 71 3.07 -6.79 -0.61
C ALA A 71 2.64 -6.75 -2.06
N THR A 72 1.32 -6.74 -2.27
CA THR A 72 0.70 -6.52 -3.58
C THR A 72 -0.15 -5.26 -3.52
N ILE A 73 0.01 -4.39 -4.50
CA ILE A 73 -0.86 -3.22 -4.70
C ILE A 73 -1.61 -3.45 -6.00
N THR A 74 -2.93 -3.54 -5.94
CA THR A 74 -3.80 -3.51 -7.11
C THR A 74 -4.30 -2.09 -7.31
N HIS A 75 -3.97 -1.52 -8.46
CA HIS A 75 -4.32 -0.16 -8.85
C HIS A 75 -5.76 -0.10 -9.36
N VAL A 76 -6.31 1.12 -9.43
CA VAL A 76 -7.68 1.36 -9.90
C VAL A 76 -7.96 0.81 -11.30
N ASN A 77 -6.93 0.73 -12.15
CA ASN A 77 -7.02 0.18 -13.50
C ASN A 77 -6.81 -1.35 -13.57
N GLY A 78 -6.78 -2.03 -12.42
CA GLY A 78 -6.58 -3.49 -12.33
C GLY A 78 -5.14 -3.96 -12.44
N THR A 79 -4.19 -3.09 -12.80
CA THR A 79 -2.76 -3.46 -12.83
C THR A 79 -2.20 -3.64 -11.42
N THR A 80 -1.12 -4.40 -11.27
CA THR A 80 -0.55 -4.74 -9.96
C THR A 80 0.91 -4.32 -9.80
N THR A 81 1.34 -4.08 -8.58
CA THR A 81 2.75 -3.92 -8.23
C THR A 81 3.03 -4.81 -7.05
N THR A 82 4.07 -5.62 -7.13
CA THR A 82 4.46 -6.52 -6.05
C THR A 82 5.80 -6.11 -5.44
N ARG A 83 5.98 -6.43 -4.16
CA ARG A 83 7.24 -6.37 -3.44
C ARG A 83 7.39 -7.67 -2.68
N ASP A 84 8.54 -8.31 -2.83
CA ASP A 84 8.98 -9.45 -2.03
C ASP A 84 10.21 -8.99 -1.23
N THR A 85 10.30 -9.36 0.05
CA THR A 85 11.47 -9.01 0.88
C THR A 85 11.89 -10.17 1.75
N GLN A 86 13.00 -10.80 1.35
CA GLN A 86 13.69 -11.81 2.13
C GLN A 86 14.70 -11.17 3.07
N ARG A 87 14.62 -11.48 4.36
CA ARG A 87 15.60 -11.06 5.37
C ARG A 87 16.32 -12.26 5.94
N THR A 88 17.64 -12.15 6.00
CA THR A 88 18.54 -13.09 6.66
C THR A 88 19.24 -12.36 7.83
N PRO A 89 19.96 -13.08 8.71
CA PRO A 89 20.77 -12.44 9.75
C PRO A 89 21.85 -11.50 9.21
N THR A 90 22.33 -11.72 7.98
CA THR A 90 23.44 -11.00 7.35
C THR A 90 22.98 -9.94 6.35
N GLY A 91 21.68 -9.72 6.19
CA GLY A 91 21.18 -8.78 5.19
C GLY A 91 19.72 -8.97 4.79
N SER A 92 19.36 -8.33 3.69
CA SER A 92 18.05 -8.52 3.07
C SER A 92 18.09 -8.28 1.56
N THR A 93 17.26 -9.02 0.84
CA THR A 93 17.00 -8.79 -0.59
C THR A 93 15.55 -8.39 -0.75
N THR A 94 15.32 -7.25 -1.41
CA THR A 94 13.99 -6.79 -1.78
C THR A 94 13.87 -6.69 -3.28
N THR A 95 12.86 -7.34 -3.86
CA THR A 95 12.51 -7.22 -5.28
C THR A 95 11.16 -6.53 -5.41
N VAL A 96 11.07 -5.55 -6.30
CA VAL A 96 9.82 -4.88 -6.66
C VAL A 96 9.54 -5.14 -8.13
N THR A 97 8.34 -5.62 -8.44
CA THR A 97 7.85 -5.79 -9.83
C THR A 97 6.75 -4.77 -10.09
N GLY A 98 6.96 -3.91 -11.08
CA GLY A 98 6.00 -2.91 -11.51
C GLY A 98 4.86 -3.47 -12.36
N PRO A 99 3.85 -2.64 -12.66
CA PRO A 99 2.65 -3.09 -13.38
C PRO A 99 2.85 -3.45 -14.85
N GLN A 100 4.03 -3.19 -15.40
CA GLN A 100 4.44 -3.58 -16.75
C GLN A 100 5.47 -4.72 -16.72
N GLY A 101 5.64 -5.39 -15.56
CA GLY A 101 6.55 -6.52 -15.39
C GLY A 101 8.02 -6.14 -15.17
N GLN A 102 8.36 -4.84 -15.20
CA GLN A 102 9.70 -4.35 -14.91
C GLN A 102 10.07 -4.64 -13.45
N THR A 103 11.29 -5.10 -13.22
CA THR A 103 11.78 -5.46 -11.88
C THR A 103 12.96 -4.59 -11.45
N GLY A 104 13.04 -4.34 -10.15
CA GLY A 104 14.20 -3.75 -9.49
C GLY A 104 14.50 -4.50 -8.20
N THR A 105 15.77 -4.83 -7.97
CA THR A 105 16.22 -5.56 -6.79
C THR A 105 17.25 -4.75 -6.02
N ILE A 106 17.07 -4.68 -4.71
CA ILE A 106 18.02 -4.09 -3.77
C ILE A 106 18.52 -5.21 -2.86
N VAL A 107 19.84 -5.28 -2.68
CA VAL A 107 20.50 -6.16 -1.72
C VAL A 107 21.17 -5.28 -0.68
N VAL A 108 20.91 -5.58 0.58
CA VAL A 108 21.53 -4.94 1.75
C VAL A 108 22.29 -6.01 2.51
N THR A 109 23.53 -5.71 2.91
CA THR A 109 24.39 -6.59 3.71
C THR A 109 24.78 -5.86 5.00
N HIS A 110 24.86 -6.60 6.11
CA HIS A 110 25.21 -6.10 7.45
C HIS A 110 26.49 -6.74 7.98
#